data_AF-A0AAX6DIU8-F1
#
_entry.id   AF-A0AAX6DIU8-F1
#
_cell.length_a   1.000
_cell.length_b   1.000
_cell.length_c   1.000
_cell.angle_alpha   90.00
_cell.angle_beta   90.00
_cell.angle_gamma   90.00
#
_symmetry.space_group_name_H-M   'P 1'
#
loop_
_entity.id
_entity.type
_entity.pdbx_description
1 polymer ?
#
loop_
_entity_poly.entity_id
_entity_poly.type
_entity_poly.pdbx_seq_one_letter_code
_entity_poly.pdbx_strand_id
1 'polypeptide(L)'
;MSSLGAQPTSSSEGLDADQKKRKRMISNRESARRSRQRKQQRQEDLLRQSVQLQSENGRIALQADLCSEQYLRVESENLVLRNEVMELTERLRSLNSVLQFVEEFSGVELDIQEIPDPLLKPWQLPCPAQMIAAASDMFQF
;
A
#
# COMPACT_ATOMS: atom_id res chain seq x y z
N MET A 1 6.52 46.86 -74.96
CA MET A 1 5.56 46.18 -74.08
C MET A 1 5.15 44.88 -74.73
N SER A 2 5.78 43.77 -74.33
CA SER A 2 5.49 42.44 -74.88
C SER A 2 4.81 41.61 -73.79
N SER A 3 3.51 41.42 -73.94
CA SER A 3 2.70 40.56 -73.08
C SER A 3 2.70 39.15 -73.68
N LEU A 4 3.45 38.22 -73.06
CA LEU A 4 3.33 36.80 -73.37
C LEU A 4 2.03 36.28 -72.74
N GLY A 5 1.06 35.96 -73.59
CA GLY A 5 -0.17 35.30 -73.19
C GLY A 5 0.11 33.89 -72.65
N ALA A 6 -0.28 33.65 -71.39
CA ALA A 6 -0.32 32.33 -70.80
C ALA A 6 -1.41 31.50 -71.50
N GLN A 7 -1.02 30.40 -72.13
CA GLN A 7 -1.96 29.39 -72.60
C GLN A 7 -2.65 28.73 -71.40
N PRO A 8 -3.96 28.40 -71.48
CA PRO A 8 -4.64 27.68 -70.43
C PRO A 8 -4.26 26.19 -70.48
N THR A 9 -3.35 25.77 -69.61
CA THR A 9 -3.09 24.35 -69.27
C THR A 9 -4.22 23.80 -68.37
N SER A 10 -5.49 24.07 -68.69
CA SER A 10 -6.60 23.88 -67.74
C SER A 10 -7.06 22.42 -67.58
N SER A 11 -6.77 21.54 -68.54
CA SER A 11 -7.26 20.15 -68.51
C SER A 11 -6.36 19.18 -67.73
N SER A 12 -5.04 19.42 -67.69
CA SER A 12 -4.10 18.56 -66.94
C SER A 12 -4.08 18.86 -65.45
N GLU A 13 -4.27 20.13 -65.05
CA GLU A 13 -4.26 20.54 -63.64
C GLU A 13 -5.51 20.07 -62.87
N GLY A 14 -6.67 20.01 -63.55
CA GLY A 14 -7.91 19.50 -62.95
C GLY A 14 -7.85 18.00 -62.60
N LEU A 15 -7.20 17.21 -63.45
CA LEU A 15 -7.02 15.76 -63.23
C LEU A 15 -6.06 15.46 -62.06
N ASP A 16 -4.99 16.25 -61.90
CA ASP A 16 -4.06 16.11 -60.78
C ASP A 16 -4.70 16.54 -59.44
N ALA A 17 -5.52 17.61 -59.46
CA ALA A 17 -6.29 18.03 -58.30
C ALA A 17 -7.28 16.96 -57.81
N ASP A 18 -7.98 16.30 -58.74
CA ASP A 18 -8.90 15.20 -58.43
C ASP A 18 -8.18 13.96 -57.92
N GLN A 19 -7.02 13.62 -58.49
CA GLN A 19 -6.19 12.52 -58.00
C GLN A 19 -5.67 12.80 -56.58
N LYS A 20 -5.23 14.02 -56.30
CA LYS A 20 -4.81 14.49 -54.97
C LYS A 20 -5.97 14.43 -53.97
N LYS A 21 -7.18 14.83 -54.37
CA LYS A 21 -8.39 14.73 -53.54
C LYS A 21 -8.72 13.27 -53.22
N ARG A 22 -8.67 12.37 -54.20
CA ARG A 22 -8.87 10.91 -53.98
C ARG A 22 -7.84 10.34 -53.01
N LYS A 23 -6.55 10.65 -53.19
CA LYS A 23 -5.47 10.23 -52.28
C LYS A 23 -5.69 10.73 -50.85
N ARG A 24 -6.11 12.00 -50.67
CA ARG A 24 -6.46 12.57 -49.36
C ARG A 24 -7.64 11.86 -48.71
N MET A 25 -8.69 11.54 -49.46
CA MET A 25 -9.84 10.80 -48.91
C MET A 25 -9.45 9.41 -48.41
N ILE A 26 -8.60 8.69 -49.15
CA ILE A 26 -8.11 7.37 -48.74
C ILE A 26 -7.22 7.49 -47.50
N SER A 27 -6.26 8.42 -47.51
CA SER A 27 -5.35 8.65 -46.38
C SER A 27 -6.09 9.09 -45.10
N ASN A 28 -7.08 9.98 -45.21
CA ASN A 28 -7.87 10.44 -44.08
C ASN A 28 -8.82 9.35 -43.56
N ARG A 29 -9.38 8.54 -44.47
CA ARG A 29 -10.15 7.35 -44.08
C ARG A 29 -9.28 6.37 -43.30
N GLU A 30 -8.06 6.13 -43.75
CA GLU A 30 -7.13 5.24 -43.06
C GLU A 30 -6.67 5.82 -41.71
N SER A 31 -6.37 7.12 -41.65
CA SER A 31 -5.95 7.77 -40.41
C SER A 31 -7.08 7.79 -39.37
N ALA A 32 -8.32 8.04 -39.78
CA ALA A 32 -9.50 7.95 -38.92
C ALA A 32 -9.71 6.51 -38.40
N ARG A 33 -9.53 5.50 -39.25
CA ARG A 33 -9.59 4.08 -38.84
C ARG A 33 -8.51 3.76 -37.80
N ARG A 34 -7.24 4.11 -38.08
CA ARG A 34 -6.13 3.89 -37.15
C ARG A 34 -6.33 4.64 -35.83
N SER A 35 -6.88 5.85 -35.88
CA SER A 35 -7.22 6.63 -34.68
C SER A 35 -8.27 5.92 -33.82
N ARG A 36 -9.36 5.44 -34.44
CA ARG A 36 -10.39 4.65 -33.74
C ARG A 36 -9.81 3.37 -33.14
N GLN A 37 -8.99 2.65 -33.90
CA GLN A 37 -8.34 1.43 -33.42
C GLN A 37 -7.43 1.68 -32.21
N ARG A 38 -6.59 2.73 -32.25
CA ARG A 38 -5.73 3.09 -31.11
C ARG A 38 -6.55 3.48 -29.88
N LYS A 39 -7.67 4.21 -30.06
CA LYS A 39 -8.57 4.56 -28.96
C LYS A 39 -9.20 3.31 -28.34
N GLN A 40 -9.64 2.36 -29.18
CA GLN A 40 -10.18 1.08 -28.73
C GLN A 40 -9.14 0.26 -27.94
N GLN A 41 -7.93 0.10 -28.48
CA GLN A 41 -6.83 -0.60 -27.80
C GLN A 41 -6.53 0.02 -26.44
N ARG A 42 -6.43 1.36 -26.36
CA ARG A 42 -6.21 2.06 -25.09
C ARG A 42 -7.33 1.80 -24.09
N GLN A 43 -8.59 1.75 -24.54
CA GLN A 43 -9.72 1.45 -23.67
C GLN A 43 -9.66 0.00 -23.16
N GLU A 44 -9.34 -0.96 -24.03
CA GLU A 44 -9.17 -2.37 -23.66
C GLU A 44 -7.98 -2.58 -22.69
N ASP A 45 -6.88 -1.86 -22.87
CA ASP A 45 -5.73 -1.87 -21.96
C ASP A 45 -6.10 -1.34 -20.57
N LEU A 46 -6.85 -0.23 -20.51
CA LEU A 46 -7.31 0.34 -19.24
C LEU A 46 -8.28 -0.59 -18.51
N LEU A 47 -9.18 -1.26 -19.24
CA LEU A 47 -10.07 -2.27 -18.65
C LEU A 47 -9.29 -3.45 -18.08
N ARG A 48 -8.28 -3.95 -18.81
CA ARG A 48 -7.38 -5.00 -18.30
C ARG A 48 -6.65 -4.57 -17.04
N GLN A 49 -6.07 -3.37 -17.03
CA GLN A 49 -5.38 -2.84 -15.84
C GLN A 49 -6.33 -2.70 -14.66
N SER A 50 -7.57 -2.22 -14.89
CA SER A 50 -8.56 -2.09 -13.83
C SER A 50 -8.91 -3.44 -13.20
N VAL A 51 -9.13 -4.48 -14.01
CA VAL A 51 -9.41 -5.84 -13.50
C VAL A 51 -8.22 -6.41 -12.76
N GLN A 52 -6.99 -6.21 -13.27
CA GLN A 52 -5.77 -6.65 -12.60
C GLN A 52 -5.61 -5.98 -11.23
N LEU A 53 -5.75 -4.65 -11.16
CA LEU A 53 -5.64 -3.89 -9.92
C LEU A 53 -6.73 -4.28 -8.91
N GLN A 54 -7.96 -4.55 -9.36
CA GLN A 54 -9.02 -5.05 -8.48
C GLN A 54 -8.65 -6.40 -7.88
N SER A 55 -8.11 -7.33 -8.69
CA SER A 55 -7.65 -8.62 -8.19
C SER A 55 -6.47 -8.50 -7.23
N GLU A 56 -5.50 -7.63 -7.53
CA GLU A 56 -4.35 -7.39 -6.67
C GLU A 56 -4.74 -6.75 -5.34
N ASN A 57 -5.65 -5.78 -5.38
CA ASN A 57 -6.19 -5.13 -4.18
C ASN A 57 -6.90 -6.16 -3.29
N GLY A 58 -7.76 -7.01 -3.86
CA GLY A 58 -8.40 -8.09 -3.10
C GLY A 58 -7.40 -9.06 -2.46
N ARG A 59 -6.32 -9.40 -3.18
CA ARG A 59 -5.23 -10.24 -2.64
C ARG A 59 -4.50 -9.56 -1.48
N ILE A 60 -4.21 -8.27 -1.60
CA ILE A 60 -3.53 -7.48 -0.56
C ILE A 60 -4.43 -7.36 0.68
N ALA A 61 -5.72 -7.10 0.50
CA ALA A 61 -6.68 -7.03 1.61
C ALA A 61 -6.71 -8.35 2.40
N LEU A 62 -6.83 -9.49 1.71
CA LEU A 62 -6.80 -10.81 2.37
C LEU A 62 -5.49 -11.05 3.13
N GLN A 63 -4.35 -10.62 2.59
CA GLN A 63 -3.05 -10.74 3.27
C GLN A 63 -2.97 -9.85 4.51
N ALA A 64 -3.53 -8.64 4.45
CA ALA A 64 -3.59 -7.73 5.59
C ALA A 64 -4.46 -8.30 6.71
N ASP A 65 -5.62 -8.87 6.36
CA ASP A 65 -6.52 -9.52 7.33
C ASP A 65 -5.84 -10.70 8.03
N LEU A 66 -5.20 -11.60 7.27
CA LEU A 66 -4.44 -12.72 7.84
C LEU A 66 -3.30 -12.26 8.75
N CYS A 67 -2.57 -11.22 8.35
CA CYS A 67 -1.49 -10.64 9.17
C CYS A 67 -2.05 -10.04 10.47
N SER A 68 -3.21 -9.38 10.40
CA SER A 68 -3.89 -8.83 11.57
C SER A 68 -4.33 -9.92 12.54
N GLU A 69 -4.91 -11.01 12.05
CA GLU A 69 -5.28 -12.17 12.89
C GLU A 69 -4.07 -12.80 13.57
N GLN A 70 -2.97 -12.99 12.84
CA GLN A 70 -1.71 -13.52 13.39
C GLN A 70 -1.12 -12.58 14.45
N TYR A 71 -1.14 -11.27 14.19
CA TYR A 71 -0.69 -10.26 15.15
C TYR A 71 -1.52 -10.31 16.44
N LEU A 72 -2.85 -10.34 16.34
CA LEU A 72 -3.73 -10.41 17.51
C LEU A 72 -3.49 -11.68 18.33
N ARG A 73 -3.22 -12.81 17.67
CA ARG A 73 -2.85 -14.05 18.35
C ARG A 73 -1.55 -13.88 19.15
N VAL A 74 -0.48 -13.39 18.52
CA VAL A 74 0.80 -13.17 19.19
C VAL A 74 0.66 -12.16 20.32
N GLU A 75 -0.13 -11.11 20.13
CA GLU A 75 -0.40 -10.12 21.18
C GLU A 75 -1.13 -10.74 22.37
N SER A 76 -2.09 -11.65 22.13
CA SER A 76 -2.76 -12.38 23.21
C SER A 76 -1.81 -13.30 23.98
N GLU A 77 -0.91 -13.99 23.28
CA GLU A 77 0.12 -14.84 23.90
C GLU A 77 1.10 -13.98 24.72
N ASN A 78 1.50 -12.82 24.22
CA ASN A 78 2.32 -11.84 24.95
C ASN A 78 1.62 -11.34 26.21
N LEU A 79 0.32 -11.05 26.16
CA LEU A 79 -0.45 -10.61 27.34
C LEU A 79 -0.48 -11.69 28.43
N VAL A 80 -0.66 -12.96 28.06
CA VAL A 80 -0.59 -14.08 29.00
C VAL A 80 0.78 -14.16 29.65
N LEU A 81 1.86 -14.15 28.85
CA LEU A 81 3.23 -14.19 29.38
C LEU A 81 3.54 -13.00 30.30
N ARG A 82 3.07 -11.80 29.97
CA ARG A 82 3.23 -10.62 30.83
C ARG A 82 2.52 -10.79 32.17
N ASN A 83 1.32 -11.36 32.17
CA ASN A 83 0.58 -11.63 33.40
C ASN A 83 1.30 -12.69 34.26
N GLU A 84 1.81 -13.76 33.64
CA GLU A 84 2.58 -14.78 34.36
C GLU A 84 3.87 -14.20 34.98
N VAL A 85 4.60 -13.37 34.23
CA VAL A 85 5.79 -12.68 34.75
C VAL A 85 5.42 -11.77 35.92
N MET A 86 4.32 -11.03 35.84
CA MET A 86 3.85 -10.16 36.92
C MET A 86 3.50 -10.98 38.17
N GLU A 87 2.74 -12.07 38.02
CA GLU A 87 2.35 -12.95 39.12
C GLU A 87 3.57 -13.58 39.80
N LEU A 88 4.50 -14.15 39.03
CA LEU A 88 5.72 -14.74 39.56
C LEU A 88 6.59 -13.70 40.27
N THR A 89 6.66 -12.49 39.71
CA THR A 89 7.37 -11.36 40.32
C THR A 89 6.74 -10.97 41.67
N GLU A 90 5.42 -10.88 41.76
CA GLU A 90 4.72 -10.57 43.01
C GLU A 90 4.94 -11.66 44.07
N ARG A 91 4.83 -12.93 43.67
CA ARG A 91 5.13 -14.07 44.56
C ARG A 91 6.57 -14.02 45.08
N LEU A 92 7.53 -13.73 44.21
CA LEU A 92 8.93 -13.60 44.60
C LEU A 92 9.15 -12.41 45.55
N ARG A 93 8.54 -11.25 45.30
CA ARG A 93 8.60 -10.11 46.24
C ARG A 93 8.04 -10.48 47.60
N SER A 94 6.90 -11.18 47.64
CA SER A 94 6.31 -11.62 48.90
C SER A 94 7.25 -12.54 49.69
N LEU A 95 7.91 -13.49 49.01
CA LEU A 95 8.91 -14.36 49.63
C LEU A 95 10.13 -13.58 50.11
N ASN A 96 10.66 -12.67 49.28
CA ASN A 96 11.79 -11.81 49.66
C ASN A 96 11.46 -10.95 50.89
N SER A 97 10.24 -10.40 51.00
CA SER A 97 9.81 -9.66 52.19
C SER A 97 9.76 -10.53 53.45
N VAL A 98 9.35 -11.80 53.34
CA VAL A 98 9.39 -12.74 54.48
C VAL A 98 10.84 -13.05 54.86
N LEU A 99 11.73 -13.23 53.89
CA LEU A 99 13.15 -13.47 54.17
C LEU A 99 13.81 -12.27 54.85
N GLN A 100 13.51 -11.04 54.42
CA GLN A 100 13.99 -9.81 55.06
C GLN A 100 13.55 -9.74 56.53
N PHE A 101 12.31 -10.11 56.83
CA PHE A 101 11.82 -10.18 58.21
C PHE A 101 12.58 -11.24 59.05
N VAL A 102 12.88 -12.40 58.48
CA VAL A 102 13.63 -13.46 59.16
C VAL A 102 15.08 -13.06 59.40
N GLU A 103 15.74 -12.43 58.43
CA GLU A 103 17.08 -11.86 58.56
C GLU A 103 17.14 -10.86 59.71
N GLU A 104 16.20 -9.91 59.77
CA GLU A 104 16.11 -8.91 60.84
C GLU A 104 15.90 -9.55 62.22
N PHE A 105 15.06 -10.58 62.31
CA PHE A 105 14.76 -11.24 63.59
C PHE A 105 15.87 -12.19 64.06
N SER A 106 16.51 -12.91 63.14
CA SER A 106 17.52 -13.94 63.47
C SER A 106 18.95 -13.39 63.53
N GLY A 107 19.20 -12.22 62.94
CA GLY A 107 20.54 -11.65 62.80
C GLY A 107 21.45 -12.43 61.85
N VAL A 108 20.90 -13.37 61.08
CA VAL A 108 21.62 -14.14 60.06
C VAL A 108 21.45 -13.44 58.73
N GLU A 109 22.56 -13.03 58.13
CA GLU A 109 22.59 -12.39 56.81
C GLU A 109 22.14 -13.39 55.73
N LEU A 110 21.14 -13.02 54.93
CA LEU A 110 20.57 -13.84 53.86
C LEU A 110 20.81 -13.17 52.51
N ASP A 111 21.31 -13.93 51.54
CA ASP A 111 21.52 -13.43 50.16
C ASP A 111 20.19 -13.40 49.39
N ILE A 112 19.43 -12.31 49.57
CA ILE A 112 18.12 -12.09 48.95
C ILE A 112 18.30 -11.42 47.59
N GLN A 113 18.03 -12.15 46.50
CA GLN A 113 18.17 -11.62 45.13
C GLN A 113 17.13 -10.52 44.84
N GLU A 114 17.61 -9.37 44.36
CA GLU A 114 16.76 -8.29 43.84
C GLU A 114 16.18 -8.64 42.46
N ILE A 115 14.92 -8.27 42.23
CA ILE A 115 14.23 -8.54 40.96
C ILE A 115 14.63 -7.46 39.94
N PRO A 116 15.22 -7.82 38.78
CA PRO A 116 15.65 -6.84 37.79
C PRO A 116 14.49 -6.04 37.16
N ASP A 117 14.68 -4.71 37.03
CA ASP A 117 13.72 -3.74 36.43
C ASP A 117 13.26 -4.06 34.98
N PRO A 118 14.04 -4.73 34.10
CA PRO A 118 13.58 -5.12 32.76
C PRO A 118 12.37 -6.06 32.76
N LEU A 119 12.12 -6.80 33.84
CA LEU A 119 10.93 -7.64 33.98
C LEU A 119 9.65 -6.83 34.22
N LEU A 120 9.79 -5.59 34.68
CA LEU A 120 8.67 -4.70 34.99
C LEU A 120 8.21 -3.89 33.78
N LYS A 121 9.12 -3.62 32.83
CA LYS A 121 8.87 -2.78 31.65
C LYS A 121 9.60 -3.25 30.38
N PRO A 122 9.47 -4.51 29.96
CA PRO A 122 10.07 -4.92 28.70
C PRO A 122 9.28 -4.23 27.58
N TRP A 123 9.95 -3.30 26.89
CA TRP A 123 9.47 -2.63 25.67
C TRP A 123 8.47 -1.48 25.86
N GLN A 124 8.65 -0.60 26.85
CA GLN A 124 8.01 0.73 26.79
C GLN A 124 8.55 1.49 25.58
N LEU A 125 7.84 1.42 24.46
CA LEU A 125 8.13 2.24 23.29
C LEU A 125 7.92 3.72 23.68
N PRO A 126 8.85 4.63 23.33
CA PRO A 126 8.76 6.06 23.67
C PRO A 126 7.54 6.79 23.08
N CYS A 127 6.69 6.12 22.31
CA CYS A 127 5.59 6.72 21.57
C CYS A 127 4.30 5.89 21.74
N PRO A 128 3.15 6.54 22.00
CA PRO A 128 1.87 5.85 21.96
C PRO A 128 1.62 5.35 20.53
N ALA A 129 1.04 4.15 20.41
CA ALA A 129 0.59 3.60 19.14
C ALA A 129 -0.37 4.62 18.49
N GLN A 130 0.12 5.36 17.50
CA GLN A 130 -0.72 6.25 16.72
C GLN A 130 -1.64 5.34 15.91
N MET A 131 -2.92 5.35 16.27
CA MET A 131 -3.97 4.76 15.47
C MET A 131 -3.83 5.34 14.06
N ILE A 132 -3.46 4.52 13.09
CA ILE A 132 -3.47 4.93 11.68
C ILE A 132 -4.95 5.13 11.35
N ALA A 133 -5.44 6.35 11.51
CA ALA A 133 -6.76 6.74 11.06
C ALA A 133 -6.77 6.54 9.55
N ALA A 134 -7.33 5.41 9.11
CA ALA A 134 -7.61 5.17 7.72
C ALA A 134 -8.50 6.33 7.26
N ALA A 135 -7.97 7.21 6.43
CA ALA A 135 -8.73 8.25 5.76
C ALA A 135 -9.77 7.57 4.88
N SER A 136 -10.93 7.27 5.48
CA SER A 136 -12.02 6.51 4.86
C SER A 136 -12.72 7.27 3.73
N ASP A 137 -12.35 8.53 3.49
CA ASP A 137 -13.04 9.42 2.55
C ASP A 137 -12.26 9.75 1.28
N MET A 138 -11.13 9.08 0.98
CA MET A 138 -10.35 9.44 -0.22
C MET A 138 -10.91 8.92 -1.56
N PHE A 139 -11.97 8.11 -1.55
CA PHE A 139 -12.53 7.52 -2.78
C PHE A 139 -14.06 7.63 -2.87
N GLN A 140 -14.62 8.81 -2.59
CA GLN A 140 -15.93 9.18 -3.13
C GLN A 140 -15.73 9.79 -4.52
N PHE A 141 -16.05 9.02 -5.56
CA PHE A 141 -16.21 9.50 -6.94
C PHE A 141 -17.69 9.69 -7.26
#